data_AF-A0A0P9YTF4-F1
#
_entry.id   AF-A0A0P9YTF4-F1
#
_cell.length_a   1.000
_cell.length_b   1.000
_cell.length_c   1.000
_cell.angle_alpha   90.00
_cell.angle_beta   90.00
_cell.angle_gamma   90.00
#
_symmetry.space_group_name_H-M   'P 1'
#
loop_
_entity.id
_entity.type
_entity.pdbx_description
1 polymer ?
#
loop_
_entity_poly.entity_id
_entity_poly.type
_entity_poly.pdbx_seq_one_letter_code
_entity_poly.pdbx_strand_id
1 'polypeptide(L)'
;MNAAYNNTGPSRTNSAYNSVDKIILCATSLHHRRYVEDIIHVIGLPIGAHVRLRYRKPYVDQAYWDMLNAGTLSNNFKALVAVSGLNSHGAPSIIPLRKGSIVSARCDGDLATVDISLEEYIFTTSPGSSFLDSLSVIAKNLPNAKNNTALYLQPLSTSPKGLSANSTVKGWERVAAAFFEIDNPTSDKHTDSLVPFLYHIRKPSDTVTKKLKKLGQLFIKMGDKFDMEFHTIARPTTNAIRNPLGEIVVDLSHPAASFISSRRVRVDSSRDVKTLGLTTTPLFSNADGHLSIRTNIFQYEKSDPTSVSESLIPASKRIEITLARYDFPLRVGGIRPVLASALIAGAAALSVYKFTTQGELKGQDALIPAVIFILTFFGLTLGIIKK
;
A
#
# COMPACT_ATOMS: atom_id res chain seq x y z
N MET A 1 27.07 -12.73 -12.51
CA MET A 1 27.02 -14.07 -11.87
C MET A 1 25.60 -14.33 -11.40
N ASN A 2 24.88 -15.20 -12.09
CA ASN A 2 23.50 -15.58 -11.77
C ASN A 2 23.52 -16.63 -10.66
N ALA A 3 23.19 -16.23 -9.43
CA ALA A 3 22.87 -17.19 -8.38
C ALA A 3 21.45 -17.73 -8.65
N ALA A 4 21.37 -18.79 -9.45
CA ALA A 4 20.21 -19.64 -9.55
C ALA A 4 20.03 -20.36 -8.21
N TYR A 5 19.15 -19.86 -7.35
CA TYR A 5 18.71 -20.62 -6.18
C TYR A 5 17.67 -21.64 -6.63
N ASN A 6 18.11 -22.90 -6.71
CA ASN A 6 17.24 -24.06 -6.84
C ASN A 6 16.31 -24.17 -5.62
N ASN A 7 15.06 -23.81 -5.87
CA ASN A 7 13.82 -24.45 -5.42
C ASN A 7 13.96 -25.57 -4.35
N THR A 8 13.71 -25.23 -3.08
CA THR A 8 13.25 -26.22 -2.09
C THR A 8 12.16 -25.61 -1.21
N GLY A 9 10.97 -26.21 -1.30
CA GLY A 9 9.73 -25.80 -0.66
C GLY A 9 8.65 -25.58 -1.72
N PRO A 10 7.53 -26.34 -1.70
CA PRO A 10 6.42 -26.06 -2.60
C PRO A 10 5.92 -24.66 -2.27
N SER A 11 6.25 -23.68 -3.11
CA SER A 11 5.59 -22.39 -3.11
C SER A 11 4.13 -22.70 -3.40
N ARG A 12 3.29 -22.77 -2.36
CA ARG A 12 1.83 -22.84 -2.51
C ARG A 12 1.37 -21.58 -3.22
N THR A 13 1.43 -21.60 -4.55
CA THR A 13 0.81 -20.60 -5.41
C THR A 13 -0.65 -21.00 -5.51
N ASN A 14 -1.51 -20.20 -4.88
CA ASN A 14 -2.94 -20.38 -5.00
C ASN A 14 -3.42 -19.69 -6.28
N SER A 15 -4.53 -20.15 -6.85
CA SER A 15 -5.24 -19.38 -7.89
C SER A 15 -5.47 -17.95 -7.40
N ALA A 16 -5.18 -16.96 -8.24
CA ALA A 16 -5.33 -15.56 -7.86
C ALA A 16 -6.79 -15.19 -7.56
N TYR A 17 -7.73 -15.81 -8.28
CA TYR A 17 -9.16 -15.55 -8.17
C TYR A 17 -9.97 -16.86 -8.12
N ASN A 18 -11.12 -16.78 -7.47
CA ASN A 18 -12.13 -17.85 -7.48
C ASN A 18 -13.05 -17.65 -8.68
N SER A 19 -13.69 -18.71 -9.17
CA SER A 19 -14.60 -18.65 -10.32
C SER A 19 -15.80 -17.71 -10.13
N VAL A 20 -16.19 -17.45 -8.88
CA VAL A 20 -17.31 -16.58 -8.49
C VAL A 20 -16.91 -15.11 -8.29
N ASP A 21 -15.61 -14.80 -8.32
CA ASP A 21 -15.14 -13.43 -8.09
C ASP A 21 -15.54 -12.53 -9.28
N LYS A 22 -16.18 -11.40 -8.97
CA LYS A 22 -16.41 -10.33 -9.95
C LYS A 22 -15.19 -9.43 -9.98
N ILE A 23 -14.52 -9.34 -11.12
CA ILE A 23 -13.21 -8.69 -11.21
C ILE A 23 -13.29 -7.45 -12.07
N ILE A 24 -12.72 -6.37 -11.55
CA ILE A 24 -12.46 -5.13 -12.28
C ILE A 24 -10.98 -5.10 -12.62
N LEU A 25 -10.66 -4.97 -13.90
CA LEU A 25 -9.32 -4.64 -14.36
C LEU A 25 -9.07 -3.16 -14.07
N CYS A 26 -8.02 -2.91 -13.30
CA CYS A 26 -7.48 -1.59 -13.01
C CYS A 26 -6.09 -1.51 -13.67
N ALA A 27 -6.06 -1.29 -14.98
CA ALA A 27 -4.83 -1.12 -15.72
C ALA A 27 -4.24 0.27 -15.47
N THR A 28 -2.92 0.42 -15.59
CA THR A 28 -2.22 1.71 -15.53
C THR A 28 -1.11 1.74 -16.58
N SER A 29 -0.40 2.86 -16.73
CA SER A 29 0.70 3.01 -17.69
C SER A 29 1.88 3.77 -17.11
N LEU A 30 3.01 3.74 -17.81
CA LEU A 30 4.24 4.44 -17.42
C LEU A 30 4.37 5.83 -18.07
N HIS A 31 3.34 6.29 -18.79
CA HIS A 31 3.40 7.52 -19.59
C HIS A 31 3.24 8.80 -18.79
N HIS A 32 2.71 8.74 -17.57
CA HIS A 32 2.44 9.92 -16.76
C HIS A 32 2.98 9.73 -15.35
N ARG A 33 3.64 10.76 -14.80
CA ARG A 33 4.25 10.73 -13.46
C ARG A 33 3.31 10.23 -12.37
N ARG A 34 2.05 10.66 -12.41
CA ARG A 34 1.01 10.22 -11.46
C ARG A 34 0.79 8.70 -11.47
N TYR A 35 0.83 8.09 -12.66
CA TYR A 35 0.64 6.65 -12.80
C TYR A 35 1.87 5.86 -12.32
N VAL A 36 3.07 6.40 -12.53
CA VAL A 36 4.31 5.86 -11.97
C VAL A 36 4.24 5.86 -10.43
N GLU A 37 3.78 6.96 -9.82
CA GLU A 37 3.55 7.04 -8.37
C GLU A 37 2.57 5.94 -7.89
N ASP A 38 1.42 5.81 -8.57
CA ASP A 38 0.40 4.82 -8.20
C ASP A 38 0.95 3.38 -8.33
N ILE A 39 1.76 3.07 -9.37
CA ILE A 39 2.41 1.76 -9.55
C ILE A 39 3.40 1.47 -8.42
N ILE A 40 4.26 2.44 -8.08
CA ILE A 40 5.24 2.29 -7.00
C ILE A 40 4.53 1.99 -5.69
N HIS A 41 3.41 2.65 -5.41
CA HIS A 41 2.60 2.37 -4.22
C HIS A 41 1.94 0.99 -4.29
N VAL A 42 1.35 0.62 -5.43
CA VAL A 42 0.75 -0.72 -5.62
C VAL A 42 1.79 -1.82 -5.42
N ILE A 43 3.02 -1.64 -5.87
CA ILE A 43 4.08 -2.63 -5.71
C ILE A 43 4.63 -2.61 -4.27
N GLY A 44 4.88 -1.42 -3.71
CA GLY A 44 5.70 -1.30 -2.50
C GLY A 44 4.97 -1.29 -1.17
N LEU A 45 3.70 -0.89 -1.13
CA LEU A 45 2.96 -0.80 0.13
C LEU A 45 2.60 -2.19 0.70
N PRO A 46 2.40 -2.31 2.02
CA PRO A 46 2.07 -3.58 2.65
C PRO A 46 0.65 -4.01 2.32
N ILE A 47 0.37 -5.31 2.51
CA ILE A 47 -0.98 -5.86 2.43
C ILE A 47 -1.91 -5.11 3.40
N GLY A 48 -3.11 -4.79 2.92
CA GLY A 48 -4.11 -4.01 3.65
C GLY A 48 -3.99 -2.50 3.47
N ALA A 49 -2.89 -1.98 2.91
CA ALA A 49 -2.82 -0.56 2.55
C ALA A 49 -3.86 -0.20 1.47
N HIS A 50 -4.34 1.04 1.48
CA HIS A 50 -5.36 1.52 0.56
C HIS A 50 -4.70 2.37 -0.53
N VAL A 51 -4.89 2.03 -1.80
CA VAL A 51 -4.40 2.84 -2.92
C VAL A 51 -5.57 3.31 -3.75
N ARG A 52 -5.58 4.60 -4.07
CA ARG A 52 -6.59 5.23 -4.91
C ARG A 52 -6.10 5.38 -6.32
N LEU A 53 -6.70 4.61 -7.23
CA LEU A 53 -6.46 4.71 -8.67
C LEU A 53 -7.50 5.64 -9.30
N ARG A 54 -7.07 6.48 -10.25
CA ARG A 54 -7.90 7.53 -10.83
C ARG A 54 -7.89 7.44 -12.36
N TYR A 55 -9.08 7.52 -12.94
CA TYR A 55 -9.31 7.29 -14.36
C TYR A 55 -10.19 8.39 -14.94
N ARG A 56 -9.77 9.00 -16.05
CA ARG A 56 -10.63 9.92 -16.78
C ARG A 56 -11.70 9.14 -17.53
N LYS A 57 -12.90 9.69 -17.63
CA LYS A 57 -14.07 9.07 -18.29
C LYS A 57 -13.77 8.37 -19.62
N PRO A 58 -12.98 8.93 -20.57
CA PRO A 58 -12.69 8.26 -21.84
C PRO A 58 -11.96 6.91 -21.72
N TYR A 59 -11.34 6.65 -20.58
CA TYR A 59 -10.56 5.44 -20.31
C TYR A 59 -11.32 4.42 -19.45
N VAL A 60 -12.61 4.63 -19.19
CA VAL A 60 -13.46 3.78 -18.37
C VAL A 60 -14.52 3.13 -19.26
N ASP A 61 -14.77 1.84 -19.09
CA ASP A 61 -15.90 1.17 -19.77
C ASP A 61 -17.21 1.89 -19.40
N GLN A 62 -18.01 2.24 -20.41
CA GLN A 62 -19.23 3.05 -20.23
C GLN A 62 -20.24 2.38 -19.28
N ALA A 63 -20.42 1.05 -19.37
CA ALA A 63 -21.34 0.35 -18.48
C ALA A 63 -20.84 0.40 -17.02
N TYR A 64 -19.53 0.34 -16.81
CA TYR A 64 -18.95 0.51 -15.49
C TYR A 64 -19.08 1.94 -14.98
N TRP A 65 -18.86 2.94 -15.84
CA TRP A 65 -19.08 4.35 -15.52
C TRP A 65 -20.51 4.61 -15.03
N ASP A 66 -21.49 4.04 -15.72
CA ASP A 66 -22.91 4.17 -15.37
C ASP A 66 -23.21 3.47 -14.03
N MET A 67 -22.63 2.30 -13.78
CA MET A 67 -22.73 1.63 -12.47
C MET A 67 -22.16 2.48 -11.32
N LEU A 68 -21.02 3.14 -11.55
CA LEU A 68 -20.39 4.01 -10.56
C LEU A 68 -21.26 5.24 -10.26
N ASN A 69 -21.83 5.89 -11.28
CA ASN A 69 -22.73 7.03 -11.09
C ASN A 69 -24.03 6.64 -10.39
N ALA A 70 -24.55 5.44 -10.68
CA ALA A 70 -25.74 4.93 -10.02
C ALA A 70 -25.49 4.49 -8.56
N GLY A 71 -24.23 4.45 -8.09
CA GLY A 71 -23.89 4.00 -6.74
C GLY A 71 -24.16 2.51 -6.50
N THR A 72 -24.21 1.70 -7.56
CA THR A 72 -24.64 0.29 -7.50
C THR A 72 -23.49 -0.70 -7.26
N LEU A 73 -22.30 -0.20 -6.92
CA LEU A 73 -21.13 -1.05 -6.71
C LEU A 73 -21.27 -1.86 -5.41
N SER A 74 -21.47 -3.18 -5.54
CA SER A 74 -21.46 -4.08 -4.38
C SER A 74 -20.04 -4.25 -3.80
N ASN A 75 -19.94 -4.54 -2.50
CA ASN A 75 -18.66 -4.77 -1.80
C ASN A 75 -17.89 -6.04 -2.25
N ASN A 76 -18.41 -6.78 -3.24
CA ASN A 76 -17.87 -8.07 -3.66
C ASN A 76 -16.92 -7.99 -4.86
N PHE A 77 -16.69 -6.78 -5.41
CA PHE A 77 -15.76 -6.64 -6.53
C PHE A 77 -14.30 -6.74 -6.06
N LYS A 78 -13.52 -7.51 -6.81
CA LYS A 78 -12.07 -7.63 -6.68
C LYS A 78 -11.39 -6.81 -7.77
N ALA A 79 -10.24 -6.24 -7.45
CA ALA A 79 -9.42 -5.51 -8.39
C ALA A 79 -8.25 -6.38 -8.87
N LEU A 80 -8.06 -6.42 -10.19
CA LEU A 80 -6.82 -6.85 -10.83
C LEU A 80 -6.05 -5.61 -11.24
N VAL A 81 -5.03 -5.25 -10.45
CA VAL A 81 -4.15 -4.14 -10.80
C VAL A 81 -3.05 -4.64 -11.73
N ALA A 82 -2.94 -4.01 -12.89
CA ALA A 82 -2.01 -4.38 -13.94
C ALA A 82 -1.38 -3.13 -14.54
N VAL A 83 -0.19 -3.23 -15.13
CA VAL A 83 0.45 -2.12 -15.84
C VAL A 83 0.69 -2.50 -17.29
N SER A 84 0.39 -1.55 -18.18
CA SER A 84 0.62 -1.62 -19.60
C SER A 84 1.89 -0.86 -19.97
N GLY A 85 2.65 -1.41 -20.91
CA GLY A 85 3.90 -0.84 -21.39
C GLY A 85 4.39 -1.52 -22.66
N LEU A 86 5.66 -1.33 -22.98
CA LEU A 86 6.33 -1.99 -24.10
C LEU A 86 7.40 -2.92 -23.53
N ASN A 87 7.50 -4.14 -24.03
CA ASN A 87 8.59 -5.03 -23.66
C ASN A 87 9.92 -4.58 -24.30
N SER A 88 11.00 -5.31 -24.01
CA SER A 88 12.34 -5.06 -24.58
C SER A 88 12.40 -5.05 -26.11
N HIS A 89 11.42 -5.65 -26.79
CA HIS A 89 11.32 -5.71 -28.25
C HIS A 89 10.38 -4.62 -28.81
N GLY A 90 9.89 -3.70 -27.98
CA GLY A 90 8.95 -2.65 -28.36
C GLY A 90 7.50 -3.13 -28.57
N ALA A 91 7.20 -4.40 -28.26
CA ALA A 91 5.85 -4.95 -28.40
C ALA A 91 4.98 -4.59 -27.19
N PRO A 92 3.69 -4.23 -27.38
CA PRO A 92 2.77 -3.97 -26.28
C PRO A 92 2.68 -5.17 -25.33
N SER A 93 2.76 -4.89 -24.04
CA SER A 93 2.63 -5.89 -22.98
C SER A 93 1.80 -5.33 -21.85
N ILE A 94 1.10 -6.23 -21.16
CA ILE A 94 0.44 -5.95 -19.89
C ILE A 94 0.98 -6.98 -18.90
N ILE A 95 1.33 -6.53 -17.70
CA ILE A 95 1.73 -7.41 -16.60
C ILE A 95 0.77 -7.24 -15.42
N PRO A 96 0.35 -8.34 -14.77
CA PRO A 96 -0.37 -8.24 -13.51
C PRO A 96 0.60 -7.82 -12.40
N LEU A 97 0.12 -7.01 -11.46
CA LEU A 97 0.91 -6.54 -10.32
C LEU A 97 0.32 -7.07 -9.01
N ARG A 98 -0.98 -6.83 -8.80
CA ARG A 98 -1.58 -7.06 -7.48
C ARG A 98 -3.07 -7.36 -7.53
N LYS A 99 -3.50 -8.15 -6.56
CA LYS A 99 -4.89 -8.34 -6.18
C LYS A 99 -5.31 -7.23 -5.23
N GLY A 100 -6.58 -6.83 -5.29
CA GLY A 100 -7.17 -5.98 -4.26
C GLY A 100 -8.65 -6.24 -4.03
N SER A 101 -9.14 -5.75 -2.90
CA SER A 101 -10.58 -5.59 -2.68
C SER A 101 -10.97 -4.14 -2.92
N ILE A 102 -12.03 -3.89 -3.70
CA ILE A 102 -12.53 -2.54 -3.90
C ILE A 102 -13.25 -2.11 -2.62
N VAL A 103 -12.74 -1.07 -1.96
CA VAL A 103 -13.28 -0.51 -0.71
C VAL A 103 -14.37 0.49 -1.02
N SER A 104 -14.11 1.35 -2.01
CA SER A 104 -15.10 2.30 -2.54
C SER A 104 -14.73 2.64 -3.98
N ALA A 105 -15.73 3.00 -4.77
CA ALA A 105 -15.50 3.60 -6.08
C ALA A 105 -16.58 4.66 -6.34
N ARG A 106 -16.19 5.76 -6.97
CA ARG A 106 -17.09 6.88 -7.24
C ARG A 106 -16.64 7.67 -8.46
N CYS A 107 -17.56 8.44 -9.02
CA CYS A 107 -17.27 9.44 -10.04
C CYS A 107 -17.34 10.84 -9.43
N ASP A 108 -16.27 11.61 -9.61
CA ASP A 108 -16.16 13.01 -9.23
C ASP A 108 -16.04 13.83 -10.55
N GLY A 109 -17.17 14.20 -11.15
CA GLY A 109 -17.21 14.77 -12.50
C GLY A 109 -16.77 13.76 -13.56
N ASP A 110 -15.79 14.12 -14.38
CA ASP A 110 -15.21 13.23 -15.42
C ASP A 110 -14.06 12.34 -14.91
N LEU A 111 -13.94 12.18 -13.58
CA LEU A 111 -12.93 11.36 -12.94
C LEU A 111 -13.55 10.23 -12.13
N ALA A 112 -13.29 8.98 -12.51
CA ALA A 112 -13.55 7.82 -11.67
C ALA A 112 -12.39 7.61 -10.68
N THR A 113 -12.70 7.48 -9.41
CA THR A 113 -11.75 7.13 -8.35
C THR A 113 -12.13 5.77 -7.77
N VAL A 114 -11.17 4.84 -7.74
CA VAL A 114 -11.33 3.50 -7.18
C VAL A 114 -10.35 3.35 -6.01
N ASP A 115 -10.87 3.18 -4.80
CA ASP A 115 -10.09 2.93 -3.59
C ASP A 115 -9.95 1.41 -3.38
N ILE A 116 -8.71 0.92 -3.35
CA ILE A 116 -8.38 -0.49 -3.38
C ILE A 116 -7.56 -0.84 -2.14
N SER A 117 -8.07 -1.74 -1.31
CA SER A 117 -7.27 -2.39 -0.29
C SER A 117 -6.39 -3.45 -0.94
N LEU A 118 -5.07 -3.26 -0.89
CA LEU A 118 -4.08 -4.16 -1.48
C LEU A 118 -4.09 -5.53 -0.81
N GLU A 119 -4.03 -6.59 -1.60
CA GLU A 119 -3.93 -7.99 -1.17
C GLU A 119 -2.63 -8.61 -1.73
N GLU A 120 -2.68 -9.86 -2.21
CA GLU A 120 -1.52 -10.59 -2.70
C GLU A 120 -0.95 -10.06 -4.02
N TYR A 121 0.34 -10.30 -4.26
CA TYR A 121 0.95 -10.09 -5.57
C TYR A 121 0.47 -11.15 -6.55
N ILE A 122 0.23 -10.75 -7.80
CA ILE A 122 -0.24 -11.64 -8.85
C ILE A 122 0.79 -11.72 -9.96
N PHE A 123 1.06 -12.92 -10.45
CA PHE A 123 1.91 -13.17 -11.62
C PHE A 123 1.39 -14.36 -12.44
N THR A 124 1.82 -14.47 -13.68
CA THR A 124 1.48 -15.59 -14.56
C THR A 124 2.13 -16.89 -14.09
N THR A 125 1.41 -18.01 -14.20
CA THR A 125 1.93 -19.34 -13.84
C THR A 125 2.94 -19.88 -14.83
N SER A 126 2.78 -19.52 -16.10
CA SER A 126 3.57 -20.07 -17.21
C SER A 126 4.46 -18.97 -17.80
N PRO A 127 5.79 -19.12 -17.71
CA PRO A 127 6.71 -18.28 -18.47
C PRO A 127 6.39 -18.40 -19.97
N GLY A 128 6.17 -17.28 -20.66
CA GLY A 128 5.95 -17.26 -22.11
C GLY A 128 4.50 -17.32 -22.59
N SER A 129 3.51 -17.62 -21.74
CA SER A 129 2.11 -17.37 -22.10
C SER A 129 1.82 -15.87 -22.00
N SER A 130 1.49 -15.22 -23.11
CA SER A 130 1.10 -13.80 -23.13
C SER A 130 -0.14 -13.60 -22.26
N PHE A 131 0.05 -13.02 -21.07
CA PHE A 131 -1.06 -12.59 -20.21
C PHE A 131 -2.02 -11.68 -20.97
N LEU A 132 -1.46 -10.82 -21.83
CA LEU A 132 -2.20 -9.94 -22.71
C LEU A 132 -3.17 -10.71 -23.61
N ASP A 133 -2.76 -11.84 -24.19
CA ASP A 133 -3.61 -12.66 -25.07
C ASP A 133 -4.75 -13.31 -24.29
N SER A 134 -4.47 -13.78 -23.07
CA SER A 134 -5.51 -14.33 -22.20
C SER A 134 -6.50 -13.25 -21.74
N LEU A 135 -6.00 -12.04 -21.49
CA LEU A 135 -6.80 -10.91 -21.04
C LEU A 135 -7.67 -10.34 -22.19
N SER A 136 -7.17 -10.34 -23.43
CA SER A 136 -7.89 -9.79 -24.59
C SER A 136 -9.17 -10.55 -24.93
N VAL A 137 -9.29 -11.81 -24.51
CA VAL A 137 -10.51 -12.62 -24.65
C VAL A 137 -11.61 -12.19 -23.66
N ILE A 138 -11.24 -11.63 -22.51
CA ILE A 138 -12.16 -11.34 -21.39
C ILE A 138 -12.33 -9.85 -21.07
N ALA A 139 -11.46 -9.01 -21.64
CA ALA A 139 -11.47 -7.56 -21.52
C ALA A 139 -11.71 -6.91 -22.89
N LYS A 140 -12.36 -5.74 -22.91
CA LYS A 140 -12.64 -4.95 -24.11
C LYS A 140 -11.55 -3.91 -24.33
N ASN A 141 -11.18 -3.64 -25.58
CA ASN A 141 -10.33 -2.52 -25.99
C ASN A 141 -9.13 -2.29 -25.05
N LEU A 142 -8.31 -3.32 -24.83
CA LEU A 142 -7.17 -3.20 -23.93
C LEU A 142 -6.17 -2.12 -24.40
N PRO A 143 -5.45 -1.50 -23.45
CA PRO A 143 -4.33 -0.62 -23.78
C PRO A 143 -3.32 -1.32 -24.68
N ASN A 144 -3.13 -0.77 -25.86
CA ASN A 144 -2.03 -1.11 -26.75
C ASN A 144 -1.44 0.20 -27.30
N ALA A 145 -0.19 0.17 -27.74
CA ALA A 145 0.54 1.38 -28.17
C ALA A 145 -0.09 2.14 -29.36
N LYS A 146 -1.15 1.62 -29.98
CA LYS A 146 -1.78 2.17 -31.19
C LYS A 146 -3.27 2.51 -31.02
N ASN A 147 -3.87 2.23 -29.85
CA ASN A 147 -5.32 2.32 -29.68
C ASN A 147 -5.74 3.54 -28.84
N ASN A 148 -6.33 4.54 -29.50
CA ASN A 148 -6.87 5.74 -28.86
C ASN A 148 -8.17 5.50 -28.08
N THR A 149 -8.79 4.31 -28.19
CA THR A 149 -10.03 3.94 -27.47
C THR A 149 -9.76 2.94 -26.33
N ALA A 150 -8.52 2.89 -25.84
CA ALA A 150 -8.11 1.98 -24.80
C ALA A 150 -8.87 2.20 -23.46
N LEU A 151 -9.39 1.10 -22.89
CA LEU A 151 -10.08 1.09 -21.61
C LEU A 151 -9.15 0.58 -20.51
N TYR A 152 -8.83 1.45 -19.56
CA TYR A 152 -7.95 1.15 -18.43
C TYR A 152 -8.71 0.70 -17.18
N LEU A 153 -10.01 1.03 -17.08
CA LEU A 153 -10.87 0.60 -15.99
C LEU A 153 -12.12 -0.08 -16.54
N GLN A 154 -12.25 -1.39 -16.30
CA GLN A 154 -13.35 -2.17 -16.87
C GLN A 154 -13.62 -3.48 -16.10
N PRO A 155 -14.87 -3.95 -16.02
CA PRO A 155 -15.20 -5.28 -15.53
C PRO A 155 -14.73 -6.34 -16.52
N LEU A 156 -14.19 -7.44 -16.01
CA LEU A 156 -13.88 -8.61 -16.81
C LEU A 156 -15.12 -9.50 -16.96
N SER A 157 -15.31 -10.08 -18.14
CA SER A 157 -16.46 -10.97 -18.40
C SER A 157 -16.42 -12.25 -17.57
N THR A 158 -15.22 -12.75 -17.27
CA THR A 158 -14.98 -13.94 -16.44
C THR A 158 -13.68 -13.78 -15.64
N SER A 159 -13.45 -14.68 -14.69
CA SER A 159 -12.21 -14.69 -13.91
C SER A 159 -11.00 -15.08 -14.77
N PRO A 160 -9.88 -14.31 -14.72
CA PRO A 160 -8.69 -14.59 -15.49
C PRO A 160 -8.04 -15.89 -15.03
N LYS A 161 -7.78 -16.79 -15.97
CA LYS A 161 -7.11 -18.08 -15.75
C LYS A 161 -5.59 -17.89 -15.82
N GLY A 162 -4.83 -18.84 -15.26
CA GLY A 162 -3.36 -18.84 -15.35
C GLY A 162 -2.65 -17.79 -14.49
N LEU A 163 -3.35 -17.20 -13.52
CA LEU A 163 -2.78 -16.27 -12.55
C LEU A 163 -2.60 -16.94 -11.19
N SER A 164 -1.42 -16.75 -10.62
CA SER A 164 -1.06 -17.17 -9.26
C SER A 164 -0.97 -15.99 -8.33
N ALA A 165 -1.37 -16.18 -7.07
CA ALA A 165 -1.21 -15.20 -6.00
C ALA A 165 -0.15 -15.63 -4.98
N ASN A 166 0.63 -14.66 -4.50
CA ASN A 166 1.59 -14.85 -3.41
C ASN A 166 1.74 -13.56 -2.58
N SER A 167 1.58 -13.66 -1.27
CA SER A 167 1.67 -12.53 -0.33
C SER A 167 3.08 -12.24 0.19
N THR A 168 4.07 -13.05 -0.17
CA THR A 168 5.43 -13.00 0.36
C THR A 168 6.38 -12.17 -0.52
N VAL A 169 7.58 -11.90 0.00
CA VAL A 169 8.69 -11.26 -0.72
C VAL A 169 8.98 -11.96 -2.06
N LYS A 170 8.87 -13.29 -2.14
CA LYS A 170 9.06 -14.03 -3.41
C LYS A 170 8.02 -13.64 -4.48
N GLY A 171 6.78 -13.39 -4.06
CA GLY A 171 5.73 -12.91 -4.96
C GLY A 171 6.03 -11.51 -5.48
N TRP A 172 6.46 -10.63 -4.57
CA TRP A 172 6.92 -9.28 -4.90
C TRP A 172 8.10 -9.27 -5.88
N GLU A 173 9.11 -10.12 -5.67
CA GLU A 173 10.28 -10.21 -6.55
C GLU A 173 9.92 -10.61 -7.99
N ARG A 174 8.96 -11.52 -8.15
CA ARG A 174 8.44 -11.90 -9.48
C ARG A 174 7.75 -10.74 -10.17
N VAL A 175 6.94 -9.98 -9.43
CA VAL A 175 6.28 -8.78 -9.95
C VAL A 175 7.30 -7.69 -10.29
N ALA A 176 8.33 -7.49 -9.46
CA ALA A 176 9.39 -6.53 -9.71
C ALA A 176 10.20 -6.88 -10.97
N ALA A 177 10.55 -8.17 -11.15
CA ALA A 177 11.22 -8.64 -12.36
C ALA A 177 10.38 -8.36 -13.62
N ALA A 178 9.10 -8.74 -13.61
CA ALA A 178 8.19 -8.48 -14.73
C ALA A 178 8.01 -6.97 -15.01
N PHE A 179 7.97 -6.15 -13.96
CA PHE A 179 7.88 -4.70 -14.08
C PHE A 179 9.09 -4.10 -14.81
N PHE A 180 10.31 -4.50 -14.45
CA PHE A 180 11.50 -3.98 -15.11
C PHE A 180 11.64 -4.42 -16.58
N GLU A 181 10.98 -5.50 -17.00
CA GLU A 181 10.93 -5.91 -18.41
C GLU A 181 10.13 -4.93 -19.29
N ILE A 182 9.10 -4.28 -18.74
CA ILE A 182 8.24 -3.34 -19.48
C ILE A 182 8.60 -1.85 -19.26
N ASP A 183 9.27 -1.53 -18.15
CA ASP A 183 9.80 -0.18 -17.86
C ASP A 183 11.19 -0.07 -18.50
N ASN A 184 11.30 -0.33 -19.80
CA ASN A 184 12.57 -0.44 -20.53
C ASN A 184 12.78 0.78 -21.46
N PRO A 185 13.99 1.37 -21.54
CA PRO A 185 14.29 2.38 -22.55
C PRO A 185 14.26 1.75 -23.94
N THR A 186 13.22 2.03 -24.73
CA THR A 186 13.22 1.66 -26.15
C THR A 186 14.17 2.58 -26.93
N SER A 187 15.00 2.03 -27.82
CA SER A 187 16.06 2.76 -28.55
C SER A 187 15.61 4.03 -29.28
N ASP A 188 14.34 4.12 -29.69
CA ASP A 188 13.80 5.25 -30.46
C ASP A 188 12.90 6.21 -29.67
N LYS A 189 12.63 5.92 -28.39
CA LYS A 189 11.83 6.78 -27.52
C LYS A 189 12.40 6.68 -26.12
N HIS A 190 12.99 7.78 -25.64
CA HIS A 190 13.17 8.00 -24.22
C HIS A 190 11.80 7.85 -23.55
N THR A 191 11.51 6.68 -22.99
CA THR A 191 10.39 6.52 -22.08
C THR A 191 10.77 7.30 -20.83
N ASP A 192 10.01 8.36 -20.53
CA ASP A 192 10.29 9.32 -19.45
C ASP A 192 10.31 8.70 -18.04
N SER A 193 9.85 7.45 -17.90
CA SER A 193 9.92 6.68 -16.66
C SER A 193 11.03 5.65 -16.76
N LEU A 194 12.12 5.85 -16.03
CA LEU A 194 13.10 4.82 -15.72
C LEU A 194 13.16 4.68 -14.21
N VAL A 195 12.26 3.88 -13.65
CA VAL A 195 12.27 3.63 -12.21
C VAL A 195 13.55 2.86 -11.89
N PRO A 196 14.47 3.39 -11.07
CA PRO A 196 15.78 2.79 -10.87
C PRO A 196 15.76 1.65 -9.85
N PHE A 197 14.79 1.64 -8.94
CA PHE A 197 14.59 0.60 -7.95
C PHE A 197 13.12 0.55 -7.50
N LEU A 198 12.72 -0.60 -6.96
CA LEU A 198 11.45 -0.81 -6.30
C LEU A 198 11.66 -1.16 -4.83
N TYR A 199 10.62 -0.99 -4.04
CA TYR A 199 10.62 -1.39 -2.64
C TYR A 199 9.42 -2.28 -2.31
N HIS A 200 9.47 -2.92 -1.14
CA HIS A 200 8.38 -3.65 -0.52
C HIS A 200 8.43 -3.50 1.00
N ILE A 201 7.32 -3.06 1.58
CA ILE A 201 7.11 -3.07 3.03
C ILE A 201 6.48 -4.40 3.39
N ARG A 202 7.16 -5.18 4.23
CA ARG A 202 6.68 -6.47 4.71
C ARG A 202 5.31 -6.32 5.38
N LYS A 203 4.47 -7.34 5.20
CA LYS A 203 3.17 -7.43 5.88
C LYS A 203 3.37 -7.26 7.40
N PRO A 204 2.70 -6.30 8.05
CA PRO A 204 2.76 -6.13 9.50
C PRO A 204 2.00 -7.26 10.21
N SER A 205 1.91 -7.21 11.55
CA SER A 205 1.12 -8.19 12.31
C SER A 205 -0.33 -8.27 11.81
N ASP A 206 -0.98 -9.42 12.00
CA ASP A 206 -2.34 -9.64 11.50
C ASP A 206 -3.35 -8.63 12.07
N THR A 207 -3.17 -8.22 13.32
CA THR A 207 -4.01 -7.18 13.96
C THR A 207 -3.88 -5.83 13.25
N VAL A 208 -2.66 -5.42 12.91
CA VAL A 208 -2.41 -4.17 12.18
C VAL A 208 -2.93 -4.30 10.75
N THR A 209 -2.67 -5.42 10.09
CA THR A 209 -3.15 -5.69 8.73
C THR A 209 -4.68 -5.64 8.63
N LYS A 210 -5.41 -6.22 9.60
CA LYS A 210 -6.88 -6.18 9.65
C LYS A 210 -7.40 -4.74 9.75
N LYS A 211 -6.76 -3.91 10.57
CA LYS A 211 -7.13 -2.49 10.73
C LYS A 211 -6.80 -1.67 9.49
N LEU A 212 -5.61 -1.87 8.90
CA LEU A 212 -5.23 -1.28 7.62
C LEU A 212 -6.27 -1.63 6.54
N LYS A 213 -6.58 -2.92 6.37
CA LYS A 213 -7.57 -3.38 5.38
C LYS A 213 -8.95 -2.74 5.59
N LYS A 214 -9.41 -2.60 6.83
CA LYS A 214 -10.74 -2.08 7.14
C LYS A 214 -10.83 -0.55 7.05
N LEU A 215 -9.81 0.16 7.49
CA LEU A 215 -9.88 1.61 7.73
C LEU A 215 -8.92 2.43 6.84
N GLY A 216 -7.94 1.80 6.20
CA GLY A 216 -6.85 2.50 5.50
C GLY A 216 -5.86 3.18 6.45
N GLN A 217 -5.93 2.90 7.75
CA GLN A 217 -5.15 3.60 8.80
C GLN A 217 -4.17 2.64 9.49
N LEU A 218 -2.95 3.13 9.74
CA LEU A 218 -1.97 2.43 10.55
C LEU A 218 -2.30 2.66 12.02
N PHE A 219 -2.56 1.59 12.77
CA PHE A 219 -2.86 1.67 14.19
C PHE A 219 -1.72 1.06 15.00
N ILE A 220 -1.04 1.90 15.79
CA ILE A 220 0.06 1.46 16.66
C ILE A 220 -0.40 1.56 18.10
N LYS A 221 -0.10 0.53 18.90
CA LYS A 221 -0.42 0.53 20.32
C LYS A 221 0.49 1.52 21.05
N MET A 222 -0.04 2.18 22.07
CA MET A 222 0.74 3.06 22.97
C MET A 222 1.78 2.30 23.79
N GLY A 223 2.96 2.91 23.97
CA GLY A 223 4.05 2.33 24.75
C GLY A 223 4.66 1.09 24.07
N ASP A 224 4.52 0.99 22.75
CA ASP A 224 4.91 -0.18 21.97
C ASP A 224 6.01 0.18 20.96
N LYS A 225 6.69 -0.84 20.45
CA LYS A 225 7.62 -0.72 19.33
C LYS A 225 6.96 -1.27 18.08
N PHE A 226 7.16 -0.60 16.96
CA PHE A 226 6.64 -1.00 15.67
C PHE A 226 7.74 -0.96 14.63
N ASP A 227 8.06 -2.12 14.06
CA ASP A 227 9.11 -2.26 13.07
C ASP A 227 8.50 -2.41 11.67
N MET A 228 9.04 -1.65 10.73
CA MET A 228 8.76 -1.75 9.29
C MET A 228 10.00 -2.29 8.58
N GLU A 229 9.87 -3.48 8.00
CA GLU A 229 10.92 -4.11 7.21
C GLU A 229 10.74 -3.74 5.73
N PHE A 230 11.70 -2.99 5.20
CA PHE A 230 11.78 -2.55 3.81
C PHE A 230 12.72 -3.48 3.04
N HIS A 231 12.18 -4.16 2.03
CA HIS A 231 12.94 -4.85 1.00
C HIS A 231 13.11 -3.90 -0.18
N THR A 232 14.28 -3.89 -0.78
CA THR A 232 14.57 -3.08 -1.97
C THR A 232 15.19 -3.96 -3.05
N ILE A 233 14.85 -3.65 -4.30
CA ILE A 233 15.44 -4.31 -5.47
C ILE A 233 15.71 -3.25 -6.53
N ALA A 234 16.97 -3.17 -6.94
CA ALA A 234 17.37 -2.30 -8.04
C ALA A 234 16.98 -2.91 -9.37
N ARG A 235 16.85 -2.06 -10.39
CA ARG A 235 16.78 -2.49 -11.77
C ARG A 235 17.96 -3.43 -12.09
N PRO A 236 17.74 -4.54 -12.80
CA PRO A 236 18.82 -5.41 -13.26
C PRO A 236 19.83 -4.62 -14.11
N THR A 237 21.09 -4.65 -13.71
CA THR A 237 22.21 -4.04 -14.43
C THR A 237 23.39 -5.00 -14.47
N THR A 238 24.24 -4.90 -15.48
CA THR A 238 25.45 -5.73 -15.63
C THR A 238 26.57 -5.29 -14.68
N ASN A 239 26.54 -4.03 -14.23
CA ASN A 239 27.57 -3.41 -13.40
C ASN A 239 27.14 -3.31 -11.94
N ALA A 240 28.10 -3.32 -11.03
CA ALA A 240 27.84 -3.04 -9.62
C ALA A 240 27.34 -1.59 -9.43
N ILE A 241 26.42 -1.40 -8.49
CA ILE A 241 25.94 -0.07 -8.10
C ILE A 241 27.06 0.65 -7.37
N ARG A 242 27.65 1.66 -8.01
CA ARG A 242 28.74 2.47 -7.44
C ARG A 242 28.23 3.67 -6.66
N ASN A 243 27.19 4.32 -7.17
CA ASN A 243 26.53 5.45 -6.52
C ASN A 243 25.11 5.04 -6.11
N PRO A 244 24.59 5.48 -4.95
CA PRO A 244 23.23 5.17 -4.54
C PRO A 244 22.22 5.60 -5.61
N LEU A 245 21.23 4.75 -5.86
CA LEU A 245 20.17 5.00 -6.84
C LEU A 245 19.10 5.95 -6.31
N GLY A 246 18.94 5.97 -4.98
CA GLY A 246 17.93 6.76 -4.29
C GLY A 246 17.78 6.38 -2.83
N GLU A 247 16.75 6.94 -2.21
CA GLU A 247 16.39 6.72 -0.81
C GLU A 247 14.87 6.60 -0.66
N ILE A 248 14.44 5.70 0.24
CA ILE A 248 13.09 5.70 0.78
C ILE A 248 13.15 6.48 2.08
N VAL A 249 12.43 7.59 2.16
CA VAL A 249 12.38 8.46 3.34
C VAL A 249 11.02 8.30 3.99
N VAL A 250 11.02 7.94 5.27
CA VAL A 250 9.82 7.90 6.09
C VAL A 250 9.81 9.13 6.97
N ASP A 251 8.71 9.87 6.97
CA ASP A 251 8.51 11.00 7.87
C ASP A 251 7.28 10.80 8.72
N LEU A 252 7.27 11.47 9.87
CA LEU A 252 6.24 11.30 10.88
C LEU A 252 5.78 12.67 11.34
N SER A 253 4.48 12.88 11.29
CA SER A 253 3.80 14.03 11.87
C SER A 253 2.81 13.50 12.89
N HIS A 254 3.34 13.04 14.03
CA HIS A 254 2.54 12.46 15.10
C HIS A 254 3.18 12.76 16.46
N PRO A 255 2.44 13.35 17.43
CA PRO A 255 3.02 13.87 18.67
C PRO A 255 3.53 12.77 19.63
N ALA A 256 2.98 11.56 19.55
CA ALA A 256 3.33 10.46 20.46
C ALA A 256 4.02 9.26 19.77
N ALA A 257 4.64 9.49 18.62
CA ALA A 257 5.46 8.49 17.96
C ALA A 257 6.80 9.11 17.55
N SER A 258 7.88 8.34 17.61
CA SER A 258 9.21 8.77 17.20
C SER A 258 10.00 7.61 16.58
N PHE A 259 10.98 7.95 15.74
CA PHE A 259 11.87 6.96 15.15
C PHE A 259 12.92 6.51 16.16
N ILE A 260 13.14 5.20 16.25
CA ILE A 260 14.25 4.59 17.01
C ILE A 260 15.49 4.43 16.12
N SER A 261 15.29 4.41 14.80
CA SER A 261 16.31 4.11 13.80
C SER A 261 16.34 5.17 12.70
N SER A 262 17.24 5.03 11.73
CA SER A 262 17.28 5.93 10.57
C SER A 262 15.90 5.97 9.88
N ARG A 263 15.42 7.19 9.66
CA ARG A 263 14.20 7.43 8.88
C ARG A 263 14.39 7.21 7.37
N ARG A 264 15.60 6.85 6.94
CA ARG A 264 15.99 6.70 5.54
C ARG A 264 16.55 5.31 5.27
N VAL A 265 16.06 4.70 4.19
CA VAL A 265 16.57 3.45 3.61
C VAL A 265 17.24 3.81 2.29
N ARG A 266 18.57 3.74 2.24
CA ARG A 266 19.35 4.02 1.03
C ARG A 266 19.43 2.78 0.15
N VAL A 267 19.35 2.99 -1.17
CA VAL A 267 19.48 1.92 -2.17
C VAL A 267 20.83 2.05 -2.86
N ASP A 268 21.82 1.36 -2.30
CA ASP A 268 23.21 1.30 -2.77
C ASP A 268 23.65 -0.13 -3.16
N SER A 269 22.75 -1.09 -3.07
CA SER A 269 22.96 -2.47 -3.52
C SER A 269 21.80 -2.97 -4.37
N SER A 270 22.02 -4.06 -5.12
CA SER A 270 21.03 -4.59 -6.05
C SER A 270 19.80 -5.16 -5.34
N ARG A 271 19.99 -5.64 -4.11
CA ARG A 271 18.93 -6.14 -3.24
C ARG A 271 19.37 -5.95 -1.79
N ASP A 272 18.51 -5.34 -0.98
CA ASP A 272 18.78 -5.09 0.44
C ASP A 272 17.51 -5.21 1.28
N VAL A 273 17.69 -5.44 2.57
CA VAL A 273 16.64 -5.42 3.59
C VAL A 273 17.06 -4.51 4.72
N LYS A 274 16.22 -3.53 5.03
CA LYS A 274 16.43 -2.60 6.15
C LYS A 274 15.19 -2.53 7.03
N THR A 275 15.40 -2.50 8.34
CA THR A 275 14.32 -2.36 9.31
C THR A 275 14.32 -0.96 9.89
N LEU A 276 13.16 -0.32 9.84
CA LEU A 276 12.89 0.96 10.49
C LEU A 276 11.99 0.74 11.69
N GLY A 277 12.49 1.04 12.89
CA GLY A 277 11.75 0.99 14.14
C GLY A 277 11.13 2.33 14.53
N LEU A 278 9.88 2.29 14.96
CA LEU A 278 9.12 3.37 15.61
C LEU A 278 8.84 2.98 17.06
N THR A 279 8.86 3.95 17.97
CA THR A 279 8.34 3.79 19.34
C THR A 279 7.21 4.77 19.57
N THR A 280 6.25 4.36 20.40
CA THR A 280 5.15 5.23 20.82
C THR A 280 5.21 5.54 22.31
N THR A 281 4.89 6.78 22.66
CA THR A 281 4.80 7.21 24.06
C THR A 281 3.39 6.88 24.60
N PRO A 282 3.25 6.43 25.86
CA PRO A 282 1.94 6.29 26.47
C PRO A 282 1.25 7.66 26.60
N LEU A 283 -0.01 7.75 26.16
CA LEU A 283 -0.86 8.92 26.33
C LEU A 283 -2.16 8.55 27.06
N PHE A 284 -2.84 9.57 27.61
CA PHE A 284 -4.17 9.44 28.22
C PHE A 284 -5.32 9.54 27.20
N SER A 285 -5.04 9.89 25.95
CA SER A 285 -6.00 9.93 24.85
C SER A 285 -5.38 9.35 23.58
N ASN A 286 -6.23 8.88 22.66
CA ASN A 286 -5.74 8.52 21.33
C ASN A 286 -5.15 9.77 20.67
N ALA A 287 -4.08 9.61 19.92
CA ALA A 287 -3.52 10.66 19.09
C ALA A 287 -3.59 10.23 17.63
N ASP A 288 -3.92 11.18 16.78
CA ASP A 288 -3.96 11.03 15.33
C ASP A 288 -2.85 11.87 14.71
N GLY A 289 -2.39 11.43 13.54
CA GLY A 289 -1.33 12.08 12.78
C GLY A 289 -1.15 11.35 11.45
N HIS A 290 0.03 11.47 10.86
CA HIS A 290 0.35 10.73 9.64
C HIS A 290 1.80 10.26 9.58
N LEU A 291 1.99 9.17 8.84
CA LEU A 291 3.29 8.63 8.46
C LEU A 291 3.41 8.72 6.94
N SER A 292 4.39 9.50 6.47
CA SER A 292 4.66 9.68 5.05
C SER A 292 5.78 8.77 4.60
N ILE A 293 5.64 8.14 3.43
CA ILE A 293 6.68 7.34 2.78
C ILE A 293 6.97 7.98 1.43
N ARG A 294 8.19 8.48 1.25
CA ARG A 294 8.65 9.14 0.04
C ARG A 294 9.71 8.28 -0.63
N THR A 295 9.57 8.06 -1.92
CA THR A 295 10.57 7.40 -2.75
C THR A 295 11.29 8.47 -3.56
N ASN A 296 12.56 8.68 -3.26
CA ASN A 296 13.41 9.67 -3.90
C ASN A 296 14.45 8.96 -4.77
N ILE A 297 14.63 9.45 -5.99
CA ILE A 297 15.67 8.99 -6.92
C ILE A 297 16.76 10.04 -7.01
N PHE A 298 17.98 9.58 -7.28
CA PHE A 298 19.13 10.45 -7.42
C PHE A 298 19.53 10.56 -8.89
N GLN A 299 19.49 11.79 -9.40
CA GLN A 299 20.08 12.15 -10.68
C GLN A 299 21.43 12.81 -10.43
N TYR A 300 22.45 12.35 -11.12
CA TYR A 300 23.77 12.96 -11.05
C TYR A 300 23.94 13.86 -12.27
N GLU A 301 24.45 15.08 -12.07
CA GLU A 301 24.78 15.97 -13.19
C GLU A 301 25.68 15.22 -14.17
N LYS A 302 25.35 15.27 -15.47
CA LYS A 302 26.06 14.57 -16.54
C LYS A 302 27.58 14.79 -16.41
N SER A 303 28.30 13.82 -15.86
CA SER A 303 29.66 13.56 -16.33
C SER A 303 29.52 13.02 -17.74
N ASP A 304 30.28 13.55 -18.69
CA ASP A 304 30.26 13.18 -20.11
C ASP A 304 29.96 11.68 -20.35
N PRO A 305 29.03 11.33 -21.25
CA PRO A 305 28.68 9.93 -21.55
C PRO A 305 29.84 9.12 -22.17
N THR A 306 30.94 9.77 -22.56
CA THR A 306 32.20 9.15 -23.00
C THR A 306 33.21 8.96 -21.88
N SER A 307 33.00 9.58 -20.71
CA SER A 307 33.79 9.31 -19.52
C SER A 307 33.14 8.15 -18.77
N VAL A 308 33.70 6.95 -18.93
CA VAL A 308 33.57 5.91 -17.90
C VAL A 308 34.36 6.41 -16.70
N SER A 309 33.85 7.43 -15.99
CA SER A 309 34.53 7.93 -14.81
C SER A 309 34.39 6.84 -13.75
N GLU A 310 35.48 6.11 -13.51
CA GLU A 310 35.54 5.04 -12.51
C GLU A 310 35.32 5.54 -11.07
N SER A 311 35.26 6.86 -10.87
CA SER A 311 35.18 7.54 -9.58
C SER A 311 33.75 7.69 -9.04
N LEU A 312 33.63 7.52 -7.72
CA LEU A 312 32.44 7.87 -6.92
C LEU A 312 32.07 9.35 -7.15
N ILE A 313 30.79 9.63 -7.41
CA ILE A 313 30.31 11.00 -7.62
C ILE A 313 29.97 11.61 -6.24
N PRO A 314 30.50 12.80 -5.91
CA PRO A 314 30.20 13.44 -4.64
C PRO A 314 28.69 13.71 -4.45
N ALA A 315 28.21 13.58 -3.21
CA ALA A 315 26.81 13.84 -2.87
C ALA A 315 26.36 15.28 -3.16
N SER A 316 27.28 16.24 -3.26
CA SER A 316 26.99 17.64 -3.62
C SER A 316 26.57 17.83 -5.08
N LYS A 317 26.87 16.88 -5.98
CA LYS A 317 26.48 16.91 -7.40
C LYS A 317 25.21 16.10 -7.70
N ARG A 318 24.44 15.81 -6.65
CA ARG A 318 23.28 14.93 -6.69
C ARG A 318 22.00 15.75 -6.62
N ILE A 319 21.17 15.62 -7.64
CA ILE A 319 19.82 16.16 -7.69
C ILE A 319 18.86 15.09 -7.16
N GLU A 320 18.07 15.43 -6.15
CA GLU A 320 17.09 14.55 -5.53
C GLU A 320 15.70 14.82 -6.11
N ILE A 321 15.05 13.77 -6.64
CA ILE A 321 13.71 13.88 -7.23
C ILE A 321 12.77 12.92 -6.51
N THR A 322 11.70 13.45 -5.94
CA THR A 322 10.64 12.62 -5.36
C THR A 322 9.79 11.99 -6.47
N LEU A 323 9.87 10.68 -6.58
CA LEU A 323 9.15 9.88 -7.57
C LEU A 323 7.74 9.52 -7.08
N ALA A 324 7.62 9.16 -5.80
CA ALA A 324 6.34 8.77 -5.20
C ALA A 324 6.26 9.23 -3.74
N ARG A 325 5.06 9.55 -3.27
CA ARG A 325 4.77 9.88 -1.86
C ARG A 325 3.44 9.28 -1.45
N TYR A 326 3.45 8.50 -0.38
CA TYR A 326 2.25 7.95 0.23
C TYR A 326 2.13 8.39 1.68
N ASP A 327 0.94 8.86 2.09
CA ASP A 327 0.67 9.29 3.46
C ASP A 327 -0.33 8.32 4.12
N PHE A 328 0.14 7.57 5.13
CA PHE A 328 -0.72 6.79 6.02
C PHE A 328 -1.32 7.71 7.08
N PRO A 329 -2.65 7.72 7.28
CA PRO A 329 -3.21 8.15 8.54
C PRO A 329 -2.66 7.23 9.64
N LEU A 330 -2.05 7.81 10.66
CA LEU A 330 -1.49 7.09 11.79
C LEU A 330 -2.30 7.41 13.03
N ARG A 331 -2.74 6.36 13.72
CA ARG A 331 -3.41 6.46 15.01
C ARG A 331 -2.61 5.72 16.07
N VAL A 332 -2.18 6.44 17.11
CA VAL A 332 -1.58 5.84 18.30
C VAL A 332 -2.64 5.76 19.38
N GLY A 333 -2.97 4.54 19.78
CA GLY A 333 -4.18 4.28 20.57
C GLY A 333 -4.11 3.02 21.40
N GLY A 334 -5.01 2.89 22.37
CA GLY A 334 -5.15 1.68 23.17
C GLY A 334 -6.43 1.63 23.97
N ILE A 335 -6.71 0.49 24.61
CA ILE A 335 -7.84 0.35 25.54
C ILE A 335 -7.54 0.96 26.92
N ARG A 336 -6.29 1.36 27.19
CA ARG A 336 -5.86 1.89 28.49
C ARG A 336 -6.67 3.11 28.96
N PRO A 337 -6.97 4.12 28.12
CA PRO A 337 -7.86 5.22 28.52
C PRO A 337 -9.26 4.75 28.91
N VAL A 338 -9.79 3.73 28.22
CA VAL A 338 -11.10 3.13 28.53
C VAL A 338 -11.03 2.37 29.85
N LEU A 339 -9.97 1.58 30.09
CA LEU A 339 -9.75 0.88 31.36
C LEU A 339 -9.56 1.85 32.53
N ALA A 340 -8.79 2.93 32.34
CA ALA A 340 -8.62 3.97 33.34
C ALA A 340 -9.96 4.64 33.66
N SER A 341 -10.78 4.93 32.63
CA SER A 341 -12.13 5.47 32.81
C SER A 341 -13.03 4.51 33.59
N ALA A 342 -12.95 3.20 33.31
CA ALA A 342 -13.70 2.17 34.04
C ALA A 342 -13.26 2.07 35.51
N LEU A 343 -11.95 2.15 35.78
CA LEU A 343 -11.43 2.13 37.15
C LEU A 343 -11.84 3.37 37.94
N ILE A 344 -11.77 4.56 37.34
CA ILE A 344 -12.21 5.81 37.98
C ILE A 344 -13.72 5.78 38.24
N ALA A 345 -14.51 5.35 37.25
CA ALA A 345 -15.96 5.19 37.41
C ALA A 345 -16.30 4.16 38.51
N GLY A 346 -15.56 3.06 38.57
CA GLY A 346 -15.69 2.04 39.61
C GLY A 346 -15.39 2.60 41.01
N ALA A 347 -14.30 3.37 41.15
CA ALA A 347 -13.94 4.01 42.40
C ALA A 347 -14.98 5.06 42.84
N ALA A 348 -15.52 5.85 41.90
CA ALA A 348 -16.58 6.81 42.18
C ALA A 348 -17.88 6.11 42.65
N ALA A 349 -18.28 5.05 41.95
CA ALA A 349 -19.46 4.26 42.32
C ALA A 349 -19.30 3.60 43.70
N LEU A 350 -18.15 2.99 43.98
CA LEU A 350 -17.86 2.39 45.30
C LEU A 350 -17.83 3.43 46.43
N SER A 351 -17.34 4.64 46.16
CA SER A 351 -17.35 5.73 47.13
C SER A 351 -18.78 6.11 47.49
N VAL A 352 -19.66 6.25 46.50
CA VAL A 352 -21.07 6.59 46.74
C VAL A 352 -21.80 5.44 47.44
N TYR A 353 -21.54 4.19 47.05
CA TYR A 353 -22.10 3.02 47.73
C TYR A 353 -21.75 2.99 49.22
N LYS A 354 -20.49 3.28 49.58
CA LYS A 354 -20.08 3.36 50.99
C LYS A 354 -20.82 4.45 51.77
N PHE A 355 -21.08 5.59 51.13
CA PHE A 355 -21.87 6.68 51.74
C PHE A 355 -23.36 6.31 51.90
N THR A 356 -23.96 5.59 50.95
CA THR A 356 -25.38 5.21 51.02
C THR A 356 -25.65 4.10 52.03
N THR A 357 -24.71 3.18 52.25
CA THR A 357 -24.89 2.04 53.17
C THR A 357 -24.76 2.37 54.67
N GLN A 358 -24.53 3.62 55.07
CA GLN A 358 -24.35 4.00 56.48
C GLN A 358 -25.65 4.00 57.32
N GLY A 359 -26.81 3.52 56.82
CA GLY A 359 -28.06 3.63 57.59
C GLY A 359 -29.22 2.64 57.36
N GLU A 360 -29.15 1.68 56.43
CA GLU A 360 -30.05 0.51 56.22
C GLU A 360 -30.13 0.19 54.72
N LEU A 361 -29.88 -1.07 54.32
CA LEU A 361 -29.81 -1.50 52.92
C LEU A 361 -31.21 -1.56 52.27
N LYS A 362 -31.53 -0.60 51.39
CA LYS A 362 -32.69 -0.64 50.49
C LYS A 362 -32.24 -0.95 49.07
N GLY A 363 -33.09 -1.57 48.24
CA GLY A 363 -32.77 -1.88 46.83
C GLY A 363 -32.36 -0.67 45.96
N GLN A 364 -32.60 0.55 46.44
CA GLN A 364 -32.13 1.82 45.84
C GLN A 364 -30.62 2.07 46.01
N ASP A 365 -29.96 1.40 46.97
CA ASP A 365 -28.54 1.59 47.29
C ASP A 365 -27.59 1.04 46.21
N ALA A 366 -28.06 0.12 45.36
CA ALA A 366 -27.30 -0.38 44.22
C ALA A 366 -27.52 0.46 42.94
N LEU A 367 -28.67 1.13 42.84
CA LEU A 367 -29.07 1.87 41.64
C LEU A 367 -28.27 3.16 41.47
N ILE A 368 -28.05 3.90 42.57
CA ILE A 368 -27.30 5.17 42.56
C ILE A 368 -25.82 4.96 42.16
N PRO A 369 -25.06 4.00 42.74
CA PRO A 369 -23.71 3.68 42.30
C PRO A 369 -23.63 3.23 40.83
N ALA A 370 -24.60 2.44 40.36
CA ALA A 370 -24.63 2.01 38.96
C ALA A 370 -24.83 3.19 38.00
N VAL A 371 -25.73 4.12 38.32
CA VAL A 371 -25.94 5.35 37.54
C VAL A 371 -24.69 6.22 37.54
N ILE A 372 -24.01 6.38 38.69
CA ILE A 372 -22.77 7.14 38.79
C ILE A 372 -21.64 6.49 38.00
N PHE A 373 -21.52 5.15 38.05
CA PHE A 373 -20.56 4.43 37.22
C PHE A 373 -20.79 4.74 35.74
N ILE A 374 -22.03 4.60 35.26
CA ILE A 374 -22.39 4.84 33.86
C ILE A 374 -22.09 6.28 33.47
N LEU A 375 -22.59 7.27 34.22
CA LEU A 375 -22.38 8.69 33.92
C LEU A 375 -20.89 9.07 33.94
N THR A 376 -20.13 8.60 34.93
CA THR A 376 -18.69 8.87 35.04
C THR A 376 -17.91 8.19 33.91
N PHE A 377 -18.20 6.92 33.63
CA PHE A 377 -17.54 6.17 32.58
C PHE A 377 -17.78 6.81 31.22
N PHE A 378 -19.03 7.13 30.88
CA PHE A 378 -19.38 7.77 29.61
C PHE A 378 -18.87 9.20 29.52
N GLY A 379 -18.91 9.97 30.62
CA GLY A 379 -18.33 11.32 30.67
C GLY A 379 -16.84 11.33 30.38
N LEU A 380 -16.09 10.41 30.99
CA LEU A 380 -14.64 10.26 30.77
C LEU A 380 -14.32 9.71 29.38
N THR A 381 -15.05 8.70 28.89
CA THR A 381 -14.84 8.17 27.53
C THR A 381 -15.21 9.16 26.43
N LEU A 382 -16.25 9.99 26.61
CA LEU A 382 -16.56 11.08 25.68
C LEU A 382 -15.46 12.15 25.66
N GLY A 383 -14.87 12.46 26.82
CA GLY A 383 -13.71 13.36 26.91
C GLY A 383 -12.47 12.84 26.18
N ILE A 384 -12.29 11.51 26.13
CA ILE A 384 -11.20 10.84 25.39
C ILE A 384 -11.41 10.86 23.87
N ILE A 385 -12.66 10.98 23.39
CA ILE A 385 -13.00 10.99 21.96
C ILE A 385 -12.93 12.41 21.36
N LYS A 386 -13.08 13.46 22.18
CA LYS A 386 -13.22 14.87 21.73
C LYS A 386 -11.94 15.72 21.77
N LYS A 387 -10.78 15.17 22.16
CA LYS A 387 -9.47 15.82 22.04
C LYS A 387 -8.66 15.10 20.99
#